data_AF-A0A2K1NFW6-F1
#
_entry.id   AF-A0A2K1NFW6-F1
#
_cell.length_a   1.000
_cell.length_b   1.000
_cell.length_c   1.000
_cell.angle_alpha   90.00
_cell.angle_beta   90.00
_cell.angle_gamma   90.00
#
_symmetry.space_group_name_H-M   'P 1'
#
loop_
_entity.id
_entity.type
_entity.pdbx_description
1 polymer ?
#
loop_
_entity_poly.entity_id
_entity_poly.type
_entity_poly.pdbx_seq_one_letter_code
_entity_poly.pdbx_strand_id
1 'polypeptide(L)'
;MNKIVECVPNFSEGRDKEKLERIVDEIRKQEGVKLLDYSMDRDHNRSVVTFVGEPDQVIEAAFNACKKAAELIDLRTHKGEHPRMGATDVIPLIPIKNISMQECVEYSKKLAKRIGEELNIPVILYEKSASRPEREDLAVIRKGEFEGMFEKLKQEAFKPDFGPDKPHESAGVTAVGARMPLIAFNVNLNTNNIDIAKKIAQAVRGKSGGFKYCKALGFELKERNIVQVSMNMVDYTKTPLYRVFQVIENEANRYGVNVVGSEIVGLVPLNALVDTADYFLKLEDFSYDKVLENRIYGD
;
A
#
# COMPACT_ATOMS: atom_id res chain seq x y z
N MET A 1 -11.65 -5.84 24.27
CA MET A 1 -10.60 -6.07 23.28
C MET A 1 -10.64 -4.94 22.28
N ASN A 2 -9.56 -4.17 22.23
CA ASN A 2 -9.44 -2.97 21.39
C ASN A 2 -9.33 -3.35 19.91
N LYS A 3 -10.00 -2.60 19.03
CA LYS A 3 -9.98 -2.82 17.58
C LYS A 3 -8.85 -1.97 17.00
N ILE A 4 -7.96 -2.57 16.23
CA ILE A 4 -6.85 -1.83 15.62
C ILE A 4 -6.96 -1.86 14.11
N VAL A 5 -6.99 -0.67 13.51
CA VAL A 5 -6.89 -0.44 12.07
C VAL A 5 -5.58 0.27 11.78
N GLU A 6 -4.90 -0.17 10.73
CA GLU A 6 -3.80 0.59 10.13
C GLU A 6 -4.35 1.42 8.95
N CYS A 7 -3.87 2.64 8.83
CA CYS A 7 -4.12 3.50 7.69
C CYS A 7 -2.80 3.94 7.07
N VAL A 8 -2.72 3.83 5.74
CA VAL A 8 -1.48 4.08 4.99
C VAL A 8 -1.71 5.09 3.85
N PRO A 9 -2.15 6.33 4.13
CA PRO A 9 -2.44 7.30 3.07
C PRO A 9 -1.19 7.62 2.26
N ASN A 10 -1.40 7.94 0.98
CA ASN A 10 -0.33 8.41 0.11
C ASN A 10 -0.62 9.83 -0.35
N PHE A 11 0.37 10.69 -0.20
CA PHE A 11 0.25 12.10 -0.59
C PHE A 11 1.16 12.39 -1.77
N SER A 12 0.67 13.24 -2.67
CA SER A 12 1.42 13.75 -3.83
C SER A 12 2.37 14.87 -3.40
N GLU A 13 3.27 14.55 -2.47
CA GLU A 13 4.34 15.44 -1.99
C GLU A 13 5.49 14.57 -1.45
N GLY A 14 6.68 14.69 -2.06
CA GLY A 14 7.88 13.96 -1.66
C GLY A 14 9.13 14.83 -1.61
N ARG A 15 9.01 16.16 -1.76
CA ARG A 15 10.14 17.10 -1.88
C ARG A 15 10.13 18.17 -0.79
N ASP A 16 8.97 18.69 -0.45
CA ASP A 16 8.76 19.69 0.57
C ASP A 16 8.42 19.01 1.90
N LYS A 17 9.45 18.91 2.76
CA LYS A 17 9.31 18.27 4.07
C LYS A 17 8.38 19.06 4.99
N GLU A 18 8.39 20.39 4.91
CA GLU A 18 7.57 21.23 5.79
C GLU A 18 6.08 21.04 5.50
N LYS A 19 5.70 20.96 4.22
CA LYS A 19 4.33 20.60 3.83
C LYS A 19 3.93 19.23 4.38
N LEU A 20 4.80 18.23 4.27
CA LEU A 20 4.48 16.89 4.77
C LEU A 20 4.35 16.86 6.30
N GLU A 21 5.26 17.50 7.03
CA GLU A 21 5.16 17.56 8.50
C GLU A 21 3.83 18.17 8.95
N ARG A 22 3.37 19.23 8.27
CA ARG A 22 2.06 19.85 8.56
C ARG A 22 0.87 18.89 8.34
N ILE A 23 0.96 17.99 7.37
CA ILE A 23 -0.05 16.94 7.13
C ILE A 23 0.06 15.86 8.21
N VAL A 24 1.27 15.41 8.51
CA VAL A 24 1.54 14.37 9.52
C VAL A 24 1.18 14.85 10.93
N ASP A 25 1.31 16.13 11.22
CA ASP A 25 0.92 16.73 12.50
C ASP A 25 -0.59 16.60 12.77
N GLU A 26 -1.44 16.62 11.75
CA GLU A 26 -2.88 16.36 11.94
C GLU A 26 -3.14 14.92 12.41
N ILE A 27 -2.28 13.97 12.03
CA ILE A 27 -2.34 12.58 12.52
C ILE A 27 -1.80 12.51 13.95
N ARG A 28 -0.68 13.19 14.25
CA ARG A 28 -0.06 13.20 15.59
C ARG A 28 -0.96 13.82 16.65
N LYS A 29 -1.79 14.80 16.28
CA LYS A 29 -2.74 15.48 17.19
C LYS A 29 -3.95 14.62 17.55
N GLN A 30 -4.25 13.59 16.75
CA GLN A 30 -5.42 12.75 16.98
C GLN A 30 -5.18 11.81 18.17
N GLU A 31 -5.98 11.97 19.21
CA GLU A 31 -5.94 11.09 20.37
C GLU A 31 -6.35 9.65 19.98
N GLY A 32 -5.65 8.66 20.55
CA GLY A 32 -5.90 7.25 20.23
C GLY A 32 -5.33 6.79 18.88
N VAL A 33 -4.57 7.63 18.19
CA VAL A 33 -3.80 7.29 16.99
C VAL A 33 -2.30 7.34 17.29
N LYS A 34 -1.57 6.36 16.76
CA LYS A 34 -0.12 6.28 16.82
C LYS A 34 0.45 6.30 15.41
N LEU A 35 1.21 7.35 15.11
CA LEU A 35 2.08 7.39 13.93
C LEU A 35 3.18 6.33 14.08
N LEU A 36 3.33 5.47 13.09
CA LEU A 36 4.35 4.41 13.07
C LEU A 36 5.54 4.79 12.21
N ASP A 37 5.28 5.30 11.00
CA ASP A 37 6.32 5.63 10.04
C ASP A 37 5.80 6.66 9.02
N TYR A 38 6.72 7.36 8.37
CA TYR A 38 6.44 8.06 7.12
C TYR A 38 7.71 8.18 6.28
N SER A 39 7.57 8.05 4.97
CA SER A 39 8.66 8.15 4.02
C SER A 39 8.36 9.17 2.93
N MET A 40 9.42 9.76 2.40
CA MET A 40 9.39 10.72 1.30
C MET A 40 10.27 10.20 0.17
N ASP A 41 9.72 10.14 -1.03
CA ASP A 41 10.46 9.83 -2.23
C ASP A 41 10.52 11.08 -3.12
N ARG A 42 11.73 11.63 -3.27
CA ARG A 42 11.96 12.88 -4.00
C ARG A 42 11.78 12.72 -5.51
N ASP A 43 12.13 11.56 -6.05
CA ASP A 43 12.10 11.28 -7.49
C ASP A 43 10.65 11.02 -7.92
N HIS A 44 9.96 10.15 -7.18
CA HIS A 44 8.55 9.86 -7.36
C HIS A 44 7.63 11.01 -6.91
N ASN A 45 8.15 11.99 -6.17
CA ASN A 45 7.43 13.11 -5.55
C ASN A 45 6.16 12.67 -4.83
N ARG A 46 6.33 11.64 -3.98
CA ARG A 46 5.27 10.97 -3.24
C ARG A 46 5.74 10.69 -1.82
N SER A 47 4.80 10.74 -0.88
CA SER A 47 5.02 10.28 0.49
C SER A 47 4.00 9.23 0.87
N VAL A 48 4.42 8.38 1.79
CA VAL A 48 3.61 7.32 2.39
C VAL A 48 3.67 7.52 3.89
N VAL A 49 2.52 7.63 4.53
CA VAL A 49 2.43 7.79 5.99
C VAL A 49 1.70 6.58 6.54
N THR A 50 2.17 6.02 7.65
CA THR A 50 1.59 4.83 8.28
C THR A 50 1.26 5.12 9.73
N PHE A 51 0.00 4.89 10.10
CA PHE A 51 -0.46 5.04 11.49
C PHE A 51 -1.51 4.01 11.84
N VAL A 52 -1.68 3.76 13.14
CA VAL A 52 -2.63 2.79 13.69
C VAL A 52 -3.44 3.39 14.83
N GLY A 53 -4.63 2.84 15.07
CA GLY A 53 -5.46 3.24 16.20
C GLY A 53 -6.82 2.57 16.19
N GLU A 54 -7.70 3.02 17.09
CA GLU A 54 -9.11 2.64 17.07
C GLU A 54 -9.79 3.17 15.79
N PRO A 55 -10.75 2.43 15.20
CA PRO A 55 -11.24 2.71 13.86
C PRO A 55 -11.78 4.13 13.65
N ASP A 56 -12.57 4.64 14.60
CA ASP A 56 -13.14 5.99 14.50
C ASP A 56 -12.06 7.08 14.60
N GLN A 57 -11.03 6.87 15.42
CA GLN A 57 -9.92 7.82 15.56
C GLN A 57 -9.03 7.81 14.30
N VAL A 58 -8.81 6.63 13.73
CA VAL A 58 -8.06 6.48 12.46
C VAL A 58 -8.78 7.19 11.31
N ILE A 59 -10.11 7.10 11.22
CA ILE A 59 -10.89 7.84 10.22
C ILE A 59 -10.74 9.34 10.40
N GLU A 60 -10.84 9.83 11.64
CA GLU A 60 -10.73 11.26 11.92
C GLU A 60 -9.34 11.79 11.55
N ALA A 61 -8.28 11.08 11.93
CA ALA A 61 -6.91 11.41 11.52
C ALA A 61 -6.74 11.40 10.00
N ALA A 62 -7.27 10.38 9.31
CA ALA A 62 -7.19 10.26 7.85
C ALA A 62 -7.93 11.41 7.14
N PHE A 63 -9.11 11.78 7.63
CA PHE A 63 -9.88 12.90 7.12
C PHE A 63 -9.14 14.22 7.30
N ASN A 64 -8.63 14.51 8.50
CA ASN A 64 -7.91 15.75 8.79
C ASN A 64 -6.60 15.86 8.00
N ALA A 65 -5.87 14.75 7.85
CA ALA A 65 -4.69 14.69 6.98
C ALA A 65 -5.06 14.94 5.50
N CYS A 66 -6.15 14.35 5.01
CA CYS A 66 -6.63 14.57 3.64
C CYS A 66 -7.04 16.02 3.39
N LYS A 67 -7.76 16.62 4.33
CA LYS A 67 -8.12 18.05 4.31
C LYS A 67 -6.88 18.93 4.26
N LYS A 68 -5.91 18.68 5.15
CA LYS A 68 -4.65 19.45 5.17
C LYS A 68 -3.87 19.30 3.87
N ALA A 69 -3.82 18.09 3.30
CA ALA A 69 -3.18 17.84 2.01
C ALA A 69 -3.85 18.64 0.88
N ALA A 70 -5.19 18.70 0.84
CA ALA A 70 -5.93 19.47 -0.15
C ALA A 70 -5.68 20.99 -0.06
N GLU A 71 -5.34 21.51 1.13
CA GLU A 71 -4.95 22.91 1.34
C GLU A 71 -3.51 23.23 0.88
N LEU A 72 -2.60 22.24 0.96
CA LEU A 72 -1.15 22.46 0.78
C LEU A 72 -0.59 21.98 -0.55
N ILE A 73 -1.27 21.03 -1.20
CA ILE A 73 -0.80 20.38 -2.42
C ILE A 73 -1.68 20.85 -3.59
N ASP A 74 -1.03 21.37 -4.64
CA ASP A 74 -1.68 21.78 -5.88
C ASP A 74 -1.21 20.91 -7.05
N LEU A 75 -2.06 19.96 -7.47
CA LEU A 75 -1.75 19.03 -8.55
C LEU A 75 -1.52 19.70 -9.90
N ARG A 76 -2.03 20.92 -10.12
CA ARG A 76 -1.81 21.67 -11.36
C ARG A 76 -0.33 22.01 -11.58
N THR A 77 0.44 22.04 -10.50
CA THR A 77 1.89 22.29 -10.51
C THR A 77 2.72 21.07 -10.11
N HIS A 78 2.08 20.02 -9.58
CA HIS A 78 2.75 18.79 -9.15
C HIS A 78 3.22 17.96 -10.34
N LYS A 79 4.47 17.49 -10.27
CA LYS A 79 5.06 16.50 -11.18
C LYS A 79 5.93 15.52 -10.38
N GLY A 80 5.85 14.25 -10.73
CA GLY A 80 6.65 13.16 -10.15
C GLY A 80 6.62 11.93 -11.05
N GLU A 81 7.57 11.01 -10.86
CA GLU A 81 7.63 9.78 -11.67
C GLU A 81 6.52 8.77 -11.29
N HIS A 82 5.93 8.89 -10.10
CA HIS A 82 4.86 8.02 -9.67
C HIS A 82 3.49 8.51 -10.17
N PRO A 83 2.68 7.65 -10.82
CA PRO A 83 1.33 8.00 -11.24
C PRO A 83 0.48 8.46 -10.05
N ARG A 84 -0.17 9.61 -10.19
CA ARG A 84 -1.01 10.21 -9.14
C ARG A 84 -2.29 10.81 -9.72
N MET A 85 -3.37 10.76 -8.97
CA MET A 85 -4.64 11.40 -9.33
C MET A 85 -5.18 12.35 -8.26
N GLY A 86 -4.61 12.34 -7.06
CA GLY A 86 -5.07 13.13 -5.92
C GLY A 86 -3.94 13.75 -5.10
N ALA A 87 -4.20 14.90 -4.46
CA ALA A 87 -3.33 15.46 -3.42
C ALA A 87 -3.14 14.45 -2.30
N THR A 88 -4.25 13.85 -1.86
CA THR A 88 -4.26 12.52 -1.24
C THR A 88 -4.70 11.53 -2.30
N ASP A 89 -3.76 10.69 -2.73
CA ASP A 89 -3.92 9.84 -3.91
C ASP A 89 -4.68 8.55 -3.57
N VAL A 90 -4.36 7.94 -2.42
CA VAL A 90 -5.10 6.78 -1.88
C VAL A 90 -5.07 6.77 -0.36
N ILE A 91 -6.15 6.27 0.25
CA ILE A 91 -6.27 6.01 1.69
C ILE A 91 -6.73 4.56 1.91
N PRO A 92 -5.80 3.61 2.10
CA PRO A 92 -6.11 2.26 2.51
C PRO A 92 -6.42 2.19 4.02
N LEU A 93 -7.42 1.36 4.37
CA LEU A 93 -7.66 0.87 5.72
C LEU A 93 -7.35 -0.63 5.77
N ILE A 94 -6.56 -1.04 6.75
CA ILE A 94 -6.09 -2.42 6.88
C ILE A 94 -6.50 -2.98 8.24
N PRO A 95 -7.18 -4.14 8.30
CA PRO A 95 -7.52 -4.78 9.56
C PRO A 95 -6.25 -5.35 10.23
N ILE A 96 -5.98 -4.98 11.49
CA ILE A 96 -4.81 -5.45 12.25
C ILE A 96 -5.19 -6.35 13.41
N LYS A 97 -6.03 -5.87 14.35
CA LYS A 97 -6.40 -6.63 15.55
C LYS A 97 -7.91 -6.49 15.82
N ASN A 98 -8.59 -7.60 16.09
CA ASN A 98 -10.01 -7.66 16.49
C ASN A 98 -11.00 -6.92 15.57
N ILE A 99 -10.65 -6.74 14.30
CA ILE A 99 -11.51 -6.10 13.31
C ILE A 99 -11.48 -6.89 12.01
N SER A 100 -12.66 -7.08 11.42
CA SER A 100 -12.82 -7.79 10.16
C SER A 100 -12.56 -6.88 8.95
N MET A 101 -12.30 -7.50 7.80
CA MET A 101 -12.26 -6.80 6.53
C MET A 101 -13.58 -6.08 6.22
N GLN A 102 -14.71 -6.70 6.53
CA GLN A 102 -16.04 -6.11 6.29
C GLN A 102 -16.23 -4.82 7.10
N GLU A 103 -15.80 -4.81 8.37
CA GLU A 103 -15.83 -3.59 9.17
C GLU A 103 -14.93 -2.49 8.59
N CYS A 104 -13.72 -2.83 8.13
CA CYS A 104 -12.85 -1.86 7.44
C CYS A 104 -13.48 -1.32 6.15
N VAL A 105 -14.23 -2.14 5.41
CA VAL A 105 -15.00 -1.68 4.24
C VAL A 105 -16.05 -0.66 4.66
N GLU A 106 -16.83 -0.90 5.72
CA GLU A 106 -17.83 0.06 6.20
C GLU A 106 -17.18 1.35 6.69
N TYR A 107 -16.04 1.26 7.38
CA TYR A 107 -15.25 2.42 7.80
C TYR A 107 -14.68 3.21 6.61
N SER A 108 -14.25 2.53 5.53
CA SER A 108 -13.76 3.19 4.32
C SER A 108 -14.87 3.98 3.61
N LYS A 109 -16.12 3.47 3.60
CA LYS A 109 -17.28 4.17 3.05
C LYS A 109 -17.62 5.42 3.87
N LYS A 110 -17.55 5.33 5.21
CA LYS A 110 -17.77 6.48 6.10
C LYS A 110 -16.75 7.60 5.80
N LEU A 111 -15.47 7.25 5.72
CA LEU A 111 -14.40 8.20 5.39
C LEU A 111 -14.60 8.80 3.99
N ALA A 112 -14.86 7.96 2.99
CA ALA A 112 -15.08 8.37 1.60
C ALA A 112 -16.24 9.35 1.47
N LYS A 113 -17.36 9.08 2.15
CA LYS A 113 -18.52 9.96 2.19
C LYS A 113 -18.17 11.33 2.74
N ARG A 114 -17.48 11.39 3.89
CA ARG A 114 -17.06 12.67 4.51
C ARG A 114 -16.12 13.46 3.62
N ILE A 115 -15.11 12.82 3.01
CA ILE A 115 -14.22 13.48 2.05
C ILE A 115 -15.02 14.06 0.88
N GLY A 116 -15.94 13.27 0.32
CA GLY A 116 -16.78 13.69 -0.80
C GLY A 116 -17.69 14.88 -0.47
N GLU A 117 -18.36 14.84 0.68
CA GLU A 117 -19.36 15.84 1.08
C GLU A 117 -18.73 17.10 1.68
N GLU A 118 -17.72 16.96 2.55
CA GLU A 118 -17.16 18.08 3.32
C GLU A 118 -15.99 18.76 2.60
N LEU A 119 -15.20 18.02 1.82
CA LEU A 119 -14.04 18.57 1.10
C LEU A 119 -14.33 18.80 -0.39
N ASN A 120 -15.50 18.36 -0.88
CA ASN A 120 -15.89 18.46 -2.28
C ASN A 120 -14.87 17.79 -3.24
N ILE A 121 -14.22 16.72 -2.78
CA ILE A 121 -13.26 15.93 -3.55
C ILE A 121 -13.96 14.65 -4.01
N PRO A 122 -13.98 14.33 -5.32
CA PRO A 122 -14.51 13.05 -5.78
C PRO A 122 -13.74 11.88 -5.19
N VAL A 123 -14.47 10.89 -4.67
CA VAL A 123 -13.89 9.68 -4.07
C VAL A 123 -14.33 8.43 -4.83
N ILE A 124 -13.34 7.58 -5.16
CA ILE A 124 -13.57 6.26 -5.75
C ILE A 124 -13.23 5.20 -4.70
N LEU A 125 -14.16 4.30 -4.42
CA LEU A 125 -13.89 3.15 -3.58
C LEU A 125 -13.10 2.09 -4.35
N TYR A 126 -12.06 1.53 -3.74
CA TYR A 126 -11.17 0.56 -4.39
C TYR A 126 -10.91 -0.70 -3.53
N GLU A 127 -10.24 -1.69 -4.12
CA GLU A 127 -9.95 -2.99 -3.49
C GLU A 127 -11.23 -3.63 -2.92
N LYS A 128 -11.23 -4.08 -1.65
CA LYS A 128 -12.40 -4.75 -1.05
C LYS A 128 -13.58 -3.82 -0.84
N SER A 129 -13.38 -2.51 -0.97
CA SER A 129 -14.45 -1.52 -0.90
C SER A 129 -15.04 -1.16 -2.26
N ALA A 130 -14.42 -1.64 -3.36
CA ALA A 130 -14.85 -1.30 -4.71
C ALA A 130 -16.33 -1.62 -4.93
N SER A 131 -17.10 -0.62 -5.37
CA SER A 131 -18.50 -0.79 -5.76
C SER A 131 -18.68 -1.50 -7.10
N ARG A 132 -17.59 -1.59 -7.88
CA ARG A 132 -17.54 -2.22 -9.18
C ARG A 132 -16.22 -2.97 -9.40
N PRO A 133 -16.20 -4.10 -10.13
CA PRO A 133 -14.99 -4.86 -10.38
C PRO A 133 -13.86 -4.06 -11.06
N GLU A 134 -14.21 -3.09 -11.92
CA GLU A 134 -13.23 -2.26 -12.64
C GLU A 134 -12.43 -1.32 -11.71
N ARG A 135 -12.90 -1.14 -10.48
CA ARG A 135 -12.30 -0.27 -9.45
C ARG A 135 -11.47 -1.04 -8.43
N GLU A 136 -11.39 -2.37 -8.51
CA GLU A 136 -10.59 -3.14 -7.56
C GLU A 136 -9.10 -2.77 -7.66
N ASP A 137 -8.56 -2.69 -8.88
CA ASP A 137 -7.14 -2.37 -9.09
C ASP A 137 -6.90 -0.85 -9.15
N LEU A 138 -6.18 -0.33 -8.17
CA LEU A 138 -5.77 1.06 -8.09
C LEU A 138 -5.00 1.53 -9.34
N ALA A 139 -4.21 0.66 -9.98
CA ALA A 139 -3.51 1.01 -11.21
C ALA A 139 -4.48 1.26 -12.38
N VAL A 140 -5.62 0.55 -12.40
CA VAL A 140 -6.69 0.79 -13.36
C VAL A 140 -7.35 2.13 -13.07
N ILE A 141 -7.64 2.45 -11.81
CA ILE A 141 -8.22 3.75 -11.42
C ILE A 141 -7.26 4.91 -11.71
N ARG A 142 -5.97 4.78 -11.40
CA ARG A 142 -4.96 5.84 -11.63
C ARG A 142 -4.53 6.00 -13.09
N LYS A 143 -4.90 5.08 -13.98
CA LYS A 143 -4.52 5.17 -15.40
C LYS A 143 -4.99 6.49 -16.00
N GLY A 144 -4.06 7.26 -16.56
CA GLY A 144 -4.28 8.60 -17.08
C GLY A 144 -3.93 9.72 -16.10
N GLU A 145 -3.62 9.37 -14.83
CA GLU A 145 -3.22 10.30 -13.78
C GLU A 145 -4.24 11.44 -13.56
N PHE A 146 -3.85 12.50 -12.87
CA PHE A 146 -4.69 13.67 -12.59
C PHE A 146 -5.27 14.27 -13.88
N GLU A 147 -4.44 14.44 -14.91
CA GLU A 147 -4.82 15.05 -16.19
C GLU A 147 -5.91 14.23 -16.91
N GLY A 148 -5.84 12.91 -16.82
CA GLY A 148 -6.82 12.00 -17.43
C GLY A 148 -8.13 11.87 -16.64
N MET A 149 -8.18 12.29 -15.37
CA MET A 149 -9.39 12.12 -14.56
C MET A 149 -10.58 12.93 -15.09
N PHE A 150 -10.34 14.07 -15.72
CA PHE A 150 -11.40 14.92 -16.28
C PHE A 150 -12.28 14.20 -17.31
N GLU A 151 -11.68 13.34 -18.13
CA GLU A 151 -12.42 12.50 -19.08
C GLU A 151 -12.83 11.17 -18.47
N LYS A 152 -12.02 10.63 -17.56
CA LYS A 152 -12.28 9.32 -16.97
C LYS A 152 -13.53 9.29 -16.10
N LEU A 153 -13.76 10.32 -15.28
CA LEU A 153 -14.94 10.37 -14.40
C LEU A 153 -16.27 10.45 -15.17
N LYS A 154 -16.25 10.81 -16.46
CA LYS A 154 -17.43 10.76 -17.34
C LYS A 154 -17.84 9.33 -17.72
N GLN A 155 -16.94 8.36 -17.55
CA GLN A 155 -17.22 6.96 -17.84
C GLN A 155 -18.01 6.35 -16.68
N GLU A 156 -19.10 5.67 -16.97
CA GLU A 156 -19.97 5.05 -15.95
C GLU A 156 -19.19 4.11 -15.01
N ALA A 157 -18.19 3.40 -15.54
CA ALA A 157 -17.32 2.52 -14.76
C ALA A 157 -16.51 3.26 -13.68
N PHE A 158 -16.22 4.55 -13.84
CA PHE A 158 -15.35 5.34 -12.95
C PHE A 158 -16.03 6.56 -12.32
N LYS A 159 -17.35 6.71 -12.46
CA LYS A 159 -18.12 7.73 -11.75
C LYS A 159 -17.88 7.65 -10.23
N PRO A 160 -17.51 8.75 -9.53
CA PRO A 160 -17.19 8.70 -8.10
C PRO A 160 -18.31 8.09 -7.27
N ASP A 161 -17.94 7.34 -6.23
CA ASP A 161 -18.88 6.78 -5.26
C ASP A 161 -19.44 7.87 -4.35
N PHE A 162 -18.62 8.89 -4.04
CA PHE A 162 -18.99 10.05 -3.25
C PHE A 162 -18.36 11.33 -3.80
N GLY A 163 -18.96 12.47 -3.48
CA GLY A 163 -18.50 13.78 -3.95
C GLY A 163 -18.93 14.12 -5.38
N PRO A 164 -18.37 15.19 -5.97
CA PRO A 164 -18.71 15.66 -7.31
C PRO A 164 -18.38 14.65 -8.42
N ASP A 165 -18.96 14.85 -9.60
CA ASP A 165 -18.67 14.06 -10.82
C ASP A 165 -17.48 14.62 -11.64
N LYS A 166 -16.72 15.55 -11.06
CA LYS A 166 -15.55 16.20 -11.68
C LYS A 166 -14.37 16.21 -10.70
N PRO A 167 -13.12 16.11 -11.20
CA PRO A 167 -11.94 16.25 -10.35
C PRO A 167 -11.94 17.60 -9.63
N HIS A 168 -11.52 17.60 -8.37
CA HIS A 168 -11.24 18.86 -7.68
C HIS A 168 -10.06 19.57 -8.37
N GLU A 169 -10.16 20.88 -8.59
CA GLU A 169 -9.21 21.62 -9.45
C GLU A 169 -7.74 21.50 -9.02
N SER A 170 -7.46 21.60 -7.72
CA SER A 170 -6.10 21.42 -7.17
C SER A 170 -5.88 20.04 -6.53
N ALA A 171 -6.89 19.47 -5.85
CA ALA A 171 -6.76 18.24 -5.08
C ALA A 171 -7.05 16.95 -5.85
N GLY A 172 -7.65 17.03 -7.05
CA GLY A 172 -7.91 15.87 -7.91
C GLY A 172 -8.97 14.90 -7.40
N VAL A 173 -8.65 13.61 -7.39
CA VAL A 173 -9.52 12.49 -7.02
C VAL A 173 -8.82 11.63 -5.97
N THR A 174 -9.55 11.18 -4.95
CA THR A 174 -8.99 10.31 -3.91
C THR A 174 -9.56 8.90 -4.03
N ALA A 175 -8.69 7.88 -3.96
CA ALA A 175 -9.15 6.50 -3.76
C ALA A 175 -9.23 6.18 -2.25
N VAL A 176 -10.30 5.55 -1.80
CA VAL A 176 -10.43 5.10 -0.40
C VAL A 176 -10.88 3.65 -0.39
N GLY A 177 -10.29 2.80 0.46
CA GLY A 177 -10.70 1.40 0.46
C GLY A 177 -10.05 0.55 1.51
N ALA A 178 -10.57 -0.66 1.69
CA ALA A 178 -10.03 -1.64 2.61
C ALA A 178 -9.25 -2.72 1.84
N ARG A 179 -8.10 -3.11 2.39
CA ARG A 179 -7.26 -4.17 1.80
C ARG A 179 -6.46 -4.91 2.87
N MET A 180 -5.92 -6.07 2.49
CA MET A 180 -4.97 -6.78 3.33
C MET A 180 -3.64 -6.00 3.44
N PRO A 181 -2.84 -6.25 4.50
CA PRO A 181 -1.49 -5.72 4.60
C PRO A 181 -0.70 -6.09 3.34
N LEU A 182 0.02 -5.12 2.80
CA LEU A 182 0.87 -5.30 1.64
C LEU A 182 2.31 -5.33 2.13
N ILE A 183 3.03 -6.40 1.80
CA ILE A 183 4.45 -6.52 2.16
C ILE A 183 5.28 -6.24 0.91
N ALA A 184 6.06 -5.16 0.94
CA ALA A 184 7.08 -4.89 -0.07
C ALA A 184 8.31 -5.75 0.27
N PHE A 185 8.52 -6.80 -0.51
CA PHE A 185 9.56 -7.81 -0.28
C PHE A 185 10.41 -7.96 -1.53
N ASN A 186 11.70 -7.73 -1.37
CA ASN A 186 12.66 -7.72 -2.47
C ASN A 186 13.69 -8.83 -2.29
N VAL A 187 14.11 -9.46 -3.39
CA VAL A 187 15.14 -10.50 -3.38
C VAL A 187 16.30 -10.10 -4.30
N ASN A 188 17.50 -10.05 -3.75
CA ASN A 188 18.72 -9.61 -4.42
C ASN A 188 19.44 -10.80 -5.05
N LEU A 189 19.81 -10.68 -6.32
CA LEU A 189 20.47 -11.72 -7.10
C LEU A 189 21.92 -11.35 -7.37
N ASN A 190 22.85 -12.30 -7.29
CA ASN A 190 24.28 -12.08 -7.54
C ASN A 190 24.63 -11.96 -9.03
N THR A 191 23.99 -11.03 -9.72
CA THR A 191 24.21 -10.75 -11.13
C THR A 191 23.81 -9.32 -11.43
N ASN A 192 24.43 -8.69 -12.42
CA ASN A 192 23.99 -7.40 -12.96
C ASN A 192 23.10 -7.57 -14.20
N ASN A 193 22.75 -8.81 -14.57
CA ASN A 193 21.90 -9.08 -15.73
C ASN A 193 20.41 -8.90 -15.37
N ILE A 194 19.86 -7.76 -15.77
CA ILE A 194 18.46 -7.39 -15.50
C ILE A 194 17.45 -8.33 -16.16
N ASP A 195 17.81 -9.00 -17.25
CA ASP A 195 16.90 -9.92 -17.93
C ASP A 195 16.63 -11.18 -17.08
N ILE A 196 17.60 -11.58 -16.25
CA ILE A 196 17.41 -12.68 -15.29
C ILE A 196 16.35 -12.27 -14.26
N ALA A 197 16.51 -11.10 -13.62
CA ALA A 197 15.52 -10.59 -12.66
C ALA A 197 14.14 -10.40 -13.30
N LYS A 198 14.05 -9.88 -14.53
CA LYS A 198 12.77 -9.73 -15.24
C LYS A 198 12.09 -11.07 -15.51
N LYS A 199 12.83 -12.10 -15.94
CA LYS A 199 12.28 -13.45 -16.17
C LYS A 199 11.80 -14.08 -14.86
N ILE A 200 12.58 -13.98 -13.79
CA ILE A 200 12.19 -14.50 -12.48
C ILE A 200 10.97 -13.76 -11.94
N ALA A 201 10.93 -12.43 -12.06
CA ALA A 201 9.77 -11.62 -11.69
C ALA A 201 8.51 -12.06 -12.46
N GLN A 202 8.61 -12.33 -13.76
CA GLN A 202 7.49 -12.86 -14.55
C GLN A 202 7.02 -14.24 -14.04
N ALA A 203 7.92 -15.12 -13.65
CA ALA A 203 7.58 -16.45 -13.14
C ALA A 203 6.75 -16.40 -11.84
N VAL A 204 7.04 -15.43 -10.96
CA VAL A 204 6.32 -15.29 -9.68
C VAL A 204 5.12 -14.35 -9.74
N ARG A 205 5.03 -13.47 -10.75
CA ARG A 205 3.97 -12.46 -10.87
C ARG A 205 2.62 -13.09 -11.23
N GLY A 206 1.59 -12.81 -10.44
CA GLY A 206 0.24 -13.35 -10.65
C GLY A 206 -0.36 -13.02 -12.02
N LYS A 207 -0.14 -11.79 -12.52
CA LYS A 207 -0.61 -11.38 -13.87
C LYS A 207 0.00 -12.21 -15.00
N SER A 208 1.15 -12.84 -14.76
CA SER A 208 1.87 -13.68 -15.73
C SER A 208 1.60 -15.18 -15.54
N GLY A 209 0.65 -15.55 -14.66
CA GLY A 209 0.34 -16.95 -14.33
C GLY A 209 1.10 -17.49 -13.11
N GLY A 210 1.91 -16.66 -12.45
CA GLY A 210 2.59 -17.00 -11.19
C GLY A 210 1.66 -16.92 -9.98
N PHE A 211 2.16 -16.44 -8.84
CA PHE A 211 1.37 -16.35 -7.62
C PHE A 211 0.34 -15.23 -7.70
N LYS A 212 -0.94 -15.59 -7.58
CA LYS A 212 -2.09 -14.66 -7.68
C LYS A 212 -1.90 -13.37 -6.87
N TYR A 213 -1.38 -13.47 -5.66
CA TYR A 213 -1.20 -12.35 -4.73
C TYR A 213 0.22 -11.77 -4.70
N CYS A 214 1.00 -11.99 -5.77
CA CYS A 214 2.33 -11.40 -5.96
C CYS A 214 2.35 -10.49 -7.19
N LYS A 215 2.67 -9.22 -6.99
CA LYS A 215 3.04 -8.30 -8.08
C LYS A 215 4.56 -8.17 -8.06
N ALA A 216 5.24 -8.54 -9.14
CA ALA A 216 6.71 -8.54 -9.20
C ALA A 216 7.26 -7.81 -10.43
N LEU A 217 8.43 -7.18 -10.26
CA LEU A 217 9.22 -6.52 -11.30
C LEU A 217 10.72 -6.74 -11.04
N GLY A 218 11.54 -6.64 -12.10
CA GLY A 218 12.99 -6.70 -12.00
C GLY A 218 13.60 -5.29 -12.04
N PHE A 219 14.53 -5.00 -11.13
CA PHE A 219 15.23 -3.71 -11.03
C PHE A 219 16.75 -3.88 -10.95
N GLU A 220 17.48 -2.85 -11.38
CA GLU A 220 18.93 -2.76 -11.20
C GLU A 220 19.24 -1.94 -9.95
N LEU A 221 20.14 -2.46 -9.11
CA LEU A 221 20.73 -1.73 -8.00
C LEU A 221 22.13 -1.28 -8.42
N LYS A 222 22.20 -0.13 -9.11
CA LYS A 222 23.43 0.38 -9.76
C LYS A 222 24.60 0.50 -8.78
N GLU A 223 24.36 0.99 -7.57
CA GLU A 223 25.40 1.18 -6.54
C GLU A 223 26.05 -0.13 -6.10
N ARG A 224 25.29 -1.24 -6.14
CA ARG A 224 25.74 -2.56 -5.72
C ARG A 224 26.15 -3.44 -6.90
N ASN A 225 25.97 -2.97 -8.14
CA ASN A 225 26.16 -3.72 -9.38
C ASN A 225 25.46 -5.10 -9.34
N ILE A 226 24.23 -5.13 -8.83
CA ILE A 226 23.38 -6.33 -8.79
C ILE A 226 21.97 -6.02 -9.27
N VAL A 227 21.15 -7.05 -9.46
CA VAL A 227 19.73 -6.93 -9.80
C VAL A 227 18.86 -7.48 -8.68
N GLN A 228 17.62 -7.03 -8.67
CA GLN A 228 16.65 -7.33 -7.63
C GLN A 228 15.32 -7.74 -8.26
N VAL A 229 14.70 -8.77 -7.72
CA VAL A 229 13.29 -9.09 -7.93
C VAL A 229 12.51 -8.36 -6.84
N SER A 230 11.90 -7.23 -7.19
CA SER A 230 11.06 -6.45 -6.27
C SER A 230 9.62 -6.92 -6.34
N MET A 231 8.98 -7.09 -5.19
CA MET A 231 7.62 -7.62 -5.12
C MET A 231 6.76 -6.88 -4.12
N ASN A 232 5.48 -6.74 -4.48
CA ASN A 232 4.41 -6.40 -3.56
C ASN A 232 3.55 -7.63 -3.35
N MET A 233 3.60 -8.16 -2.13
CA MET A 233 2.79 -9.28 -1.66
C MET A 233 1.46 -8.73 -1.16
N VAL A 234 0.42 -8.82 -1.99
CA VAL A 234 -0.87 -8.15 -1.71
C VAL A 234 -1.74 -8.91 -0.70
N ASP A 235 -1.46 -10.19 -0.48
CA ASP A 235 -2.06 -11.00 0.58
C ASP A 235 -1.11 -12.14 0.97
N TYR A 236 -0.31 -11.90 2.00
CA TYR A 236 0.69 -12.86 2.47
C TYR A 236 0.07 -14.11 3.10
N THR A 237 -1.18 -14.03 3.57
CA THR A 237 -1.90 -15.17 4.18
C THR A 237 -2.31 -16.21 3.13
N LYS A 238 -2.44 -15.77 1.87
CA LYS A 238 -2.74 -16.64 0.73
C LYS A 238 -1.50 -16.98 -0.10
N THR A 239 -0.52 -16.09 -0.15
CA THR A 239 0.78 -16.34 -0.78
C THR A 239 1.90 -15.95 0.20
N PRO A 240 2.35 -16.90 1.04
CA PRO A 240 3.38 -16.64 2.05
C PRO A 240 4.73 -16.26 1.46
N LEU A 241 5.52 -15.48 2.20
CA LEU A 241 6.83 -14.99 1.77
C LEU A 241 7.80 -16.14 1.45
N TYR A 242 7.88 -17.14 2.34
CA TYR A 242 8.78 -18.29 2.16
C TYR A 242 8.58 -18.99 0.81
N ARG A 243 7.32 -19.12 0.36
CA ARG A 243 6.98 -19.86 -0.86
C ARG A 243 7.48 -19.12 -2.09
N VAL A 244 7.27 -17.80 -2.13
CA VAL A 244 7.74 -16.99 -3.26
C VAL A 244 9.26 -16.90 -3.25
N PHE A 245 9.88 -16.75 -2.08
CA PHE A 245 11.33 -16.73 -1.93
C PHE A 245 11.97 -18.01 -2.47
N GLN A 246 11.45 -19.19 -2.11
CA GLN A 246 11.96 -20.46 -2.63
C GLN A 246 11.82 -20.59 -4.14
N VAL A 247 10.70 -20.13 -4.73
CA VAL A 247 10.57 -20.15 -6.20
C VAL A 247 11.58 -19.22 -6.85
N ILE A 248 11.85 -18.05 -6.28
CA ILE A 248 12.90 -17.15 -6.77
C ILE A 248 14.26 -17.80 -6.69
N GLU A 249 14.60 -18.45 -5.56
CA GLU A 249 15.86 -19.15 -5.38
C GLU A 249 16.02 -20.29 -6.40
N ASN A 250 14.99 -21.10 -6.59
CA ASN A 250 14.97 -22.17 -7.59
C ASN A 250 15.13 -21.62 -9.02
N GLU A 251 14.42 -20.55 -9.37
CA GLU A 251 14.55 -19.93 -10.69
C GLU A 251 15.92 -19.28 -10.90
N ALA A 252 16.50 -18.64 -9.88
CA ALA A 252 17.85 -18.08 -9.94
C ALA A 252 18.91 -19.17 -10.16
N ASN A 253 18.77 -20.30 -9.45
CA ASN A 253 19.65 -21.47 -9.60
C ASN A 253 19.65 -22.02 -11.04
N ARG A 254 18.53 -21.96 -11.77
CA ARG A 254 18.47 -22.37 -13.19
C ARG A 254 19.34 -21.52 -14.11
N TYR A 255 19.67 -20.29 -13.70
CA TYR A 255 20.59 -19.41 -14.41
C TYR A 255 22.01 -19.42 -13.82
N GLY A 256 22.31 -20.27 -12.83
CA GLY A 256 23.58 -20.28 -12.12
C GLY A 256 23.82 -19.03 -11.26
N VAL A 257 22.73 -18.36 -10.84
CA VAL A 257 22.79 -17.13 -10.03
C VAL A 257 22.33 -17.44 -8.61
N ASN A 258 23.08 -16.97 -7.63
CA ASN A 258 22.72 -17.09 -6.22
C ASN A 258 21.85 -15.92 -5.76
N VAL A 259 20.94 -16.19 -4.82
CA VAL A 259 20.33 -15.14 -4.00
C VAL A 259 21.35 -14.69 -2.95
N VAL A 260 21.59 -13.38 -2.86
CA VAL A 260 22.58 -12.78 -1.92
C VAL A 260 21.95 -12.05 -0.75
N GLY A 261 20.62 -12.05 -0.69
CA GLY A 261 19.85 -11.49 0.40
C GLY A 261 18.46 -11.08 -0.03
N SER A 262 17.67 -10.66 0.94
CA SER A 262 16.35 -10.09 0.71
C SER A 262 16.13 -8.89 1.63
N GLU A 263 15.11 -8.11 1.33
CA GLU A 263 14.82 -6.87 2.02
C GLU A 263 13.30 -6.71 2.16
N ILE A 264 12.88 -6.25 3.34
CA ILE A 264 11.52 -5.77 3.57
C ILE A 264 11.58 -4.26 3.54
N VAL A 265 10.76 -3.64 2.70
CA VAL A 265 10.65 -2.19 2.62
C VAL A 265 9.47 -1.74 3.47
N GLY A 266 9.77 -0.97 4.52
CA GLY A 266 8.78 -0.50 5.48
C GLY A 266 8.43 -1.55 6.55
N LEU A 267 7.16 -1.58 6.96
CA LEU A 267 6.68 -2.46 8.03
C LEU A 267 6.19 -3.80 7.49
N VAL A 268 6.23 -4.83 8.35
CA VAL A 268 5.77 -6.18 8.03
C VAL A 268 4.92 -6.75 9.17
N PRO A 269 3.80 -7.44 8.88
CA PRO A 269 3.06 -8.17 9.89
C PRO A 269 3.90 -9.31 10.49
N LEU A 270 3.90 -9.45 11.81
CA LEU A 270 4.67 -10.46 12.53
C LEU A 270 4.37 -11.89 12.02
N ASN A 271 3.10 -12.23 11.77
CA ASN A 271 2.71 -13.53 11.22
C ASN A 271 3.47 -13.88 9.94
N ALA A 272 3.74 -12.92 9.05
CA ALA A 272 4.43 -13.21 7.80
C ALA A 272 5.87 -13.71 8.01
N LEU A 273 6.54 -13.21 9.05
CA LEU A 273 7.87 -13.66 9.45
C LEU A 273 7.80 -14.99 10.20
N VAL A 274 6.81 -15.14 11.10
CA VAL A 274 6.62 -16.37 11.88
C VAL A 274 6.28 -17.55 10.96
N ASP A 275 5.40 -17.37 9.98
CA ASP A 275 5.08 -18.38 8.96
C ASP A 275 6.34 -18.81 8.17
N THR A 276 7.23 -17.85 7.92
CA THR A 276 8.50 -18.12 7.22
C THR A 276 9.46 -18.91 8.11
N ALA A 277 9.60 -18.51 9.38
CA ALA A 277 10.45 -19.20 10.34
C ALA A 277 9.96 -20.63 10.60
N ASP A 278 8.66 -20.81 10.83
CA ASP A 278 8.03 -22.11 11.02
C ASP A 278 8.29 -23.04 9.83
N TYR A 279 8.08 -22.54 8.61
CA TYR A 279 8.32 -23.30 7.39
C TYR A 279 9.77 -23.79 7.25
N PHE A 280 10.76 -22.92 7.47
CA PHE A 280 12.17 -23.27 7.30
C PHE A 280 12.75 -24.08 8.46
N LEU A 281 12.31 -23.81 9.69
CA LEU A 281 12.76 -24.54 10.89
C LEU A 281 12.02 -25.86 11.09
N LYS A 282 10.86 -26.04 10.44
CA LYS A 282 10.01 -27.24 10.54
C LYS A 282 9.60 -27.51 11.98
N LEU A 283 9.07 -26.49 12.65
CA LEU A 283 8.73 -26.60 14.06
C LEU A 283 7.56 -27.58 14.25
N GLU A 284 7.71 -28.48 15.22
CA GLU A 284 6.66 -29.44 15.58
C GLU A 284 5.70 -28.82 16.60
N ASP A 285 4.39 -29.04 16.39
CA ASP A 285 3.31 -28.51 17.23
C ASP A 285 3.39 -27.00 17.47
N PHE A 286 3.97 -26.24 16.54
CA PHE A 286 4.10 -24.80 16.69
C PHE A 286 2.79 -24.09 16.29
N SER A 287 2.46 -23.05 17.04
CA SER A 287 1.37 -22.13 16.70
C SER A 287 1.79 -20.71 17.02
N TYR A 288 1.12 -19.76 16.38
CA TYR A 288 1.36 -18.34 16.60
C TYR A 288 1.20 -17.90 18.08
N ASP A 289 0.40 -18.65 18.86
CA ASP A 289 0.21 -18.41 20.30
C ASP A 289 1.41 -18.80 21.17
N LYS A 290 2.40 -19.49 20.60
CA LYS A 290 3.68 -19.80 21.26
C LYS A 290 4.71 -18.67 21.13
N VAL A 291 4.42 -17.62 20.35
CA VAL A 291 5.24 -16.40 20.33
C VAL A 291 4.97 -15.61 21.61
N LEU A 292 6.02 -15.35 22.38
CA LEU A 292 5.92 -14.78 23.73
C LEU A 292 5.17 -13.44 23.74
N GLU A 293 5.52 -12.53 22.84
CA GLU A 293 4.96 -11.18 22.75
C GLU A 293 3.45 -11.19 22.47
N ASN A 294 2.95 -12.21 21.76
CA ASN A 294 1.51 -12.38 21.52
C ASN A 294 0.76 -12.74 22.80
N ARG A 295 1.43 -13.30 23.82
CA ARG A 295 0.82 -13.57 25.13
C ARG A 295 0.93 -12.38 26.09
N ILE A 296 1.81 -11.42 25.80
CA ILE A 296 2.01 -10.21 26.62
C ILE A 296 1.06 -9.10 26.16
N TYR A 297 0.93 -8.90 24.85
CA TYR A 297 0.12 -7.83 24.25
C TYR A 297 -1.17 -8.34 23.57
N GLY A 298 -1.48 -9.63 23.75
CA GLY A 298 -2.58 -10.34 23.09
C GLY A 298 -3.98 -9.98 23.57
N ASP A 299 -4.13 -9.44 24.76
CA ASP A 299 -5.43 -9.13 25.37
C ASP A 299 -6.06 -7.82 24.85
#